data_AF-A0A137P7M4-F1
#
_entry.id   AF-A0A137P7M4-F1
#
_cell.length_a   1.000
_cell.length_b   1.000
_cell.length_c   1.000
_cell.angle_alpha   90.00
_cell.angle_beta   90.00
_cell.angle_gamma   90.00
#
_symmetry.space_group_name_H-M   'P 1'
#
loop_
_entity.id
_entity.type
_entity.pdbx_description
1 polymer ?
#
loop_
_entity_poly.entity_id
_entity_poly.type
_entity_poly.pdbx_seq_one_letter_code
_entity_poly.pdbx_strand_id
1 'polypeptide(L)'
;MIQPIARNLFRLSTLRTTARLAPTFKPIVSAQRWYSDHSETFEEFNARYQKFFEEVDDVFELQRGLNNCFAYDLVPSPAVIESAIKASRRVNDFATAVRIFEGIKDKVENEGQYLSYLNELKHIKEEYGINTKEELGY
;
A
#
# COMPACT_ATOMS: atom_id res chain seq x y z
N MET A 1 -28.83 -90.93 17.30
CA MET A 1 -27.55 -90.19 17.40
C MET A 1 -26.47 -91.09 16.82
N ILE A 2 -25.51 -90.54 16.06
CA ILE A 2 -24.39 -91.17 15.31
C ILE A 2 -24.64 -91.31 13.79
N GLN A 3 -23.96 -90.45 13.02
CA GLN A 3 -23.37 -90.73 11.70
C GLN A 3 -22.04 -89.95 11.60
N PRO A 4 -21.04 -90.42 10.82
CA PRO A 4 -19.63 -90.22 11.11
C PRO A 4 -18.96 -89.05 10.38
N ILE A 5 -17.74 -88.79 10.86
CA ILE A 5 -16.73 -87.83 10.47
C ILE A 5 -16.28 -88.04 9.01
N ALA A 6 -16.35 -86.98 8.20
CA ALA A 6 -15.67 -86.90 6.90
C ALA A 6 -14.52 -85.89 6.97
N ARG A 7 -13.30 -86.41 6.84
CA ARG A 7 -12.04 -85.67 6.73
C ARG A 7 -11.92 -85.16 5.30
N ASN A 8 -11.92 -83.84 5.10
CA ASN A 8 -11.58 -83.23 3.81
C ASN A 8 -10.32 -82.38 3.93
N LEU A 9 -9.22 -82.97 3.47
CA LEU A 9 -7.97 -82.29 3.16
C LEU A 9 -8.14 -81.58 1.81
N PHE A 10 -8.18 -80.25 1.79
CA PHE A 10 -8.04 -79.49 0.55
C PHE A 10 -6.96 -78.42 0.69
N ARG A 11 -6.04 -78.46 -0.27
CA ARG A 11 -4.81 -77.66 -0.40
C ARG A 11 -5.08 -76.15 -0.38
N LEU A 12 -4.26 -75.40 0.36
CA LEU A 12 -4.11 -73.97 0.13
C LEU A 12 -3.47 -73.73 -1.24
N SER A 13 -4.21 -73.15 -2.18
CA SER A 13 -3.64 -72.51 -3.38
C SER A 13 -3.30 -71.06 -3.05
N THR A 14 -2.01 -70.73 -2.98
CA THR A 14 -1.56 -69.33 -2.91
C THR A 14 -1.79 -68.65 -4.26
N LEU A 15 -2.88 -67.89 -4.40
CA LEU A 15 -3.06 -66.94 -5.49
C LEU A 15 -2.12 -65.75 -5.25
N ARG A 16 -1.03 -65.65 -6.04
CA ARG A 16 -0.20 -64.44 -6.09
C ARG A 16 -0.87 -63.41 -6.99
N THR A 17 -1.63 -62.50 -6.39
CA THR A 17 -2.19 -61.33 -7.10
C THR A 17 -1.10 -60.27 -7.23
N THR A 18 -0.56 -60.08 -8.43
CA THR A 18 0.29 -58.91 -8.72
C THR A 18 -0.60 -57.67 -8.84
N ALA A 19 -0.71 -56.87 -7.78
CA ALA A 19 -1.38 -55.59 -7.84
C ALA A 19 -0.59 -54.63 -8.73
N ARG A 20 -1.16 -54.22 -9.89
CA ARG A 20 -0.61 -53.12 -10.68
C ARG A 20 -0.95 -51.82 -9.95
N LEU A 21 0.07 -51.14 -9.41
CA LEU A 21 -0.09 -49.77 -8.90
C LEU A 21 -0.26 -48.83 -10.11
N ALA A 22 -1.49 -48.36 -10.35
CA ALA A 22 -1.72 -47.29 -11.30
C ALA A 22 -1.17 -45.97 -10.73
N PRO A 23 -0.48 -45.13 -11.52
CA PRO A 23 -0.08 -43.81 -11.07
C PRO A 23 -1.33 -42.97 -10.79
N THR A 24 -1.53 -42.60 -9.52
CA THR A 24 -2.58 -41.68 -9.11
C THR A 24 -2.16 -40.26 -9.48
N PHE A 25 -2.69 -39.74 -10.59
CA PHE A 25 -2.58 -38.33 -10.92
C PHE A 25 -3.33 -37.52 -9.86
N LYS A 26 -2.60 -36.83 -8.98
CA LYS A 26 -3.19 -35.83 -8.09
C LYS A 26 -3.40 -34.56 -8.91
N PRO A 27 -4.62 -34.01 -9.00
CA PRO A 27 -4.81 -32.74 -9.68
C PRO A 27 -3.99 -31.66 -8.96
N ILE A 28 -3.19 -30.91 -9.71
CA ILE A 28 -2.51 -29.71 -9.21
C ILE A 28 -3.63 -28.70 -8.95
N VAL A 29 -3.98 -28.50 -7.68
CA VAL A 29 -4.93 -27.44 -7.30
C VAL A 29 -4.20 -26.12 -7.45
N SER A 30 -4.56 -25.34 -8.47
CA SER A 30 -4.10 -23.96 -8.60
C SER A 30 -4.67 -23.14 -7.43
N ALA A 31 -3.80 -22.74 -6.50
CA ALA A 31 -4.18 -21.81 -5.44
C ALA A 31 -4.53 -20.47 -6.09
N GLN A 32 -5.82 -20.19 -6.23
CA GLN A 32 -6.30 -18.91 -6.74
C GLN A 32 -6.02 -17.85 -5.66
N ARG A 33 -5.02 -17.00 -5.90
CA ARG A 33 -4.78 -15.82 -5.06
C ARG A 33 -5.88 -14.81 -5.36
N TRP A 34 -6.73 -14.56 -4.37
CA TRP A 34 -7.70 -13.48 -4.39
C TRP A 34 -6.93 -12.19 -4.11
N TYR A 35 -6.69 -11.40 -5.14
CA TYR A 35 -6.27 -10.00 -4.96
C TYR A 35 -7.54 -9.18 -4.72
N SER A 36 -7.55 -8.37 -3.67
CA SER A 36 -8.52 -7.29 -3.55
C SER A 36 -8.15 -6.21 -4.56
N ASP A 37 -9.00 -5.97 -5.54
CA ASP A 37 -8.89 -4.77 -6.39
C ASP A 37 -9.19 -3.56 -5.50
N HIS A 38 -8.20 -2.69 -5.32
CA HIS A 38 -8.34 -1.50 -4.49
C HIS A 38 -7.82 -0.31 -5.29
N SER A 39 -8.71 0.24 -6.11
CA SER A 39 -8.55 1.57 -6.68
C SER A 39 -9.21 2.55 -5.73
N GLU A 40 -8.44 3.51 -5.22
CA GLU A 40 -8.98 4.63 -4.45
C GLU A 40 -9.30 5.79 -5.40
N THR A 41 -10.36 6.52 -5.08
CA THR A 41 -10.71 7.75 -5.79
C THR A 41 -9.82 8.91 -5.36
N PHE A 42 -9.79 10.00 -6.15
CA PHE A 42 -9.07 11.23 -5.79
C PHE A 42 -9.54 11.81 -4.44
N GLU A 43 -10.84 11.78 -4.16
CA GLU A 43 -11.39 12.30 -2.91
C GLU A 43 -10.97 11.45 -1.71
N GLU A 44 -11.02 10.12 -1.83
CA GLU A 44 -10.58 9.19 -0.80
C GLU A 44 -9.07 9.31 -0.51
N PHE A 45 -8.26 9.43 -1.56
CA PHE A 45 -6.82 9.69 -1.44
C PHE A 45 -6.55 10.95 -0.60
N ASN A 46 -7.20 12.06 -0.95
CA ASN A 46 -6.97 13.33 -0.28
C ASN A 46 -7.50 13.31 1.15
N ALA A 47 -8.67 12.74 1.40
CA ALA A 47 -9.21 12.61 2.75
C ALA A 47 -8.30 11.76 3.65
N ARG A 48 -7.75 10.67 3.11
CA ARG A 48 -6.82 9.78 3.82
C ARG A 48 -5.51 10.49 4.17
N TYR A 49 -4.89 11.19 3.21
CA TYR A 49 -3.63 11.90 3.46
C TYR A 49 -3.80 13.16 4.29
N GLN A 50 -4.90 13.89 4.14
CA GLN A 50 -5.24 15.01 5.01
C GLN A 50 -5.30 14.55 6.47
N LYS A 51 -6.11 13.52 6.75
CA LYS A 51 -6.21 12.95 8.09
C LYS A 51 -4.87 12.42 8.60
N PHE A 52 -4.11 11.74 7.75
CA PHE A 52 -2.77 11.26 8.12
C PHE A 52 -1.88 12.43 8.58
N PHE A 53 -1.75 13.49 7.78
CA PHE A 53 -0.92 14.63 8.14
C PHE A 53 -1.49 15.46 9.29
N GLU A 54 -2.78 15.41 9.61
CA GLU A 54 -3.33 16.02 10.83
C GLU A 54 -2.82 15.30 12.10
N GLU A 55 -2.63 13.98 12.03
CA GLU A 55 -2.24 13.12 13.16
C GLU A 55 -0.71 12.97 13.31
N VAL A 56 0.09 13.31 12.29
CA VAL A 56 1.56 13.20 12.35
C VAL A 56 2.16 14.11 13.42
N ASP A 57 3.00 13.53 14.27
CA ASP A 57 3.72 14.18 15.37
C ASP A 57 5.23 13.88 15.39
N ASP A 58 5.73 13.11 14.41
CA ASP A 58 7.15 12.74 14.28
C ASP A 58 7.70 13.08 12.88
N VAL A 59 8.97 13.49 12.84
CA VAL A 59 9.66 13.92 11.60
C VAL A 59 9.79 12.76 10.61
N PHE A 60 10.06 11.54 11.10
CA PHE A 60 10.21 10.40 10.22
C PHE A 60 8.88 10.05 9.54
N GLU A 61 7.77 10.04 10.26
CA GLU A 61 6.44 9.77 9.68
C GLU A 61 5.98 10.91 8.74
N LEU A 62 6.33 12.16 9.03
CA LEU A 62 6.11 13.28 8.10
C LEU A 62 6.82 13.03 6.76
N GLN A 63 8.12 12.77 6.80
CA GLN A 63 8.94 12.57 5.60
C GLN A 63 8.52 11.32 4.83
N ARG A 64 8.23 10.23 5.54
CA ARG A 64 7.69 8.99 4.94
C ARG A 64 6.34 9.22 4.30
N GLY A 65 5.44 9.93 4.99
CA GLY A 65 4.12 10.30 4.49
C GLY A 65 4.21 11.13 3.23
N LEU A 66 5.09 12.13 3.18
CA LEU A 66 5.34 12.96 2.00
C LEU A 66 5.89 12.13 0.84
N ASN A 67 6.89 11.28 1.07
CA ASN A 67 7.44 10.40 0.04
C ASN A 67 6.35 9.50 -0.56
N ASN A 68 5.45 8.96 0.26
CA ASN A 68 4.36 8.12 -0.21
C ASN A 68 3.27 8.94 -0.91
N CYS A 69 2.91 10.10 -0.39
CA CYS A 69 1.87 10.98 -0.94
C CYS A 69 2.25 11.46 -2.35
N PHE A 70 3.50 11.91 -2.52
CA PHE A 70 4.01 12.42 -3.79
C PHE A 70 4.38 11.30 -4.81
N ALA A 71 4.37 10.03 -4.39
CA ALA A 71 4.68 8.91 -5.30
C ALA A 71 3.53 8.56 -6.27
N TYR A 72 2.30 8.98 -5.98
CA TYR A 72 1.14 8.69 -6.82
C TYR A 72 1.14 9.54 -8.09
N ASP A 73 0.49 9.06 -9.15
CA ASP A 73 0.37 9.78 -10.44
C ASP A 73 -0.75 10.84 -10.39
N LEU A 74 -0.67 11.70 -9.38
CA LEU A 74 -1.55 12.85 -9.17
C LEU A 74 -0.82 13.88 -8.31
N VAL A 75 -1.31 15.13 -8.33
CA VAL A 75 -0.86 16.18 -7.41
C VAL A 75 -1.80 16.19 -6.20
N PRO A 76 -1.29 16.09 -4.95
CA PRO A 76 -2.13 16.18 -3.76
C PRO A 76 -2.86 17.51 -3.65
N SER A 77 -4.08 17.51 -3.11
CA SER A 77 -4.88 18.74 -3.02
C SER A 77 -4.24 19.79 -2.09
N PRO A 78 -4.56 21.08 -2.28
CA PRO A 78 -4.12 22.16 -1.39
C PRO A 78 -4.39 21.89 0.10
N ALA A 79 -5.53 21.26 0.45
CA ALA A 79 -5.87 20.89 1.83
C ALA A 79 -4.91 19.83 2.43
N VAL A 80 -4.45 18.87 1.62
CA VAL A 80 -3.43 17.89 2.03
C VAL A 80 -2.10 18.60 2.28
N ILE A 81 -1.72 19.52 1.38
CA ILE A 81 -0.49 20.30 1.51
C ILE A 81 -0.52 21.20 2.76
N GLU A 82 -1.63 21.91 3.00
CA GLU A 82 -1.84 22.72 4.20
C GLU A 82 -1.67 21.87 5.48
N SER A 83 -2.22 20.66 5.49
CA SER A 83 -2.10 19.73 6.62
C SER A 83 -0.66 19.26 6.81
N ALA A 84 0.08 18.99 5.73
CA ALA A 84 1.50 18.63 5.78
C ALA A 84 2.39 19.80 6.24
N ILE A 85 2.07 21.03 5.86
CA ILE A 85 2.76 22.23 6.35
C ILE A 85 2.52 22.42 7.86
N LYS A 86 1.27 22.27 8.31
CA LYS A 86 0.93 22.31 9.75
C LYS A 86 1.67 21.20 10.51
N ALA A 87 1.79 20.00 9.93
CA ALA A 87 2.58 18.90 10.49
C ALA A 87 4.06 19.28 10.62
N SER A 88 4.65 19.86 9.57
CA SER A 88 6.03 20.36 9.57
C SER A 88 6.26 21.36 10.70
N ARG A 89 5.29 22.25 10.96
CA ARG A 89 5.35 23.18 12.08
C ARG A 89 5.27 22.49 13.44
N ARG A 90 4.39 21.50 13.62
CA ARG A 90 4.27 20.74 14.89
C ARG A 90 5.56 20.02 15.24
N VAL A 91 6.23 19.43 14.25
CA VAL A 91 7.50 18.70 14.45
C VAL A 91 8.75 19.60 14.37
N ASN A 92 8.57 20.92 14.23
CA ASN A 92 9.64 21.92 14.12
C ASN A 92 10.63 21.68 12.97
N ASP A 93 10.16 21.18 11.82
CA ASP A 93 10.99 20.94 10.64
C ASP A 93 10.70 21.96 9.53
N PHE A 94 11.46 23.07 9.55
CA PHE A 94 11.36 24.12 8.52
C PHE A 94 11.81 23.65 7.14
N ALA A 95 12.87 22.85 7.07
CA ALA A 95 13.44 22.42 5.80
C ALA A 95 12.45 21.55 5.02
N THR A 96 11.72 20.68 5.71
CA THR A 96 10.63 19.90 5.09
C THR A 96 9.52 20.81 4.57
N ALA A 97 9.12 21.86 5.30
CA ALA A 97 8.10 22.80 4.82
C ALA A 97 8.50 23.50 3.51
N VAL A 98 9.77 23.93 3.38
CA VAL A 98 10.30 24.49 2.12
C VAL A 98 10.26 23.43 1.01
N ARG A 99 10.70 22.21 1.32
CA ARG A 99 10.78 21.10 0.36
C ARG A 99 9.42 20.62 -0.14
N ILE A 100 8.34 20.81 0.63
CA ILE A 100 6.97 20.55 0.18
C ILE A 100 6.65 21.41 -1.05
N PHE A 101 7.01 22.70 -1.05
CA PHE A 101 6.78 23.57 -2.21
C PHE A 101 7.63 23.18 -3.42
N GLU A 102 8.89 22.77 -3.20
CA GLU A 102 9.72 22.19 -4.26
C GLU A 102 9.05 20.94 -4.86
N GLY A 103 8.55 20.04 -4.00
CA GLY A 103 7.86 18.82 -4.42
C GLY A 103 6.62 19.11 -5.26
N ILE A 104 5.84 20.15 -4.92
CA ILE A 104 4.69 20.57 -5.74
C ILE A 104 5.16 21.06 -7.11
N LYS A 105 6.19 21.92 -7.13
CA LYS A 105 6.75 22.47 -8.38
C LYS A 105 7.23 21.36 -9.33
N ASP A 106 7.89 20.35 -8.79
CA ASP A 106 8.38 19.20 -9.55
C ASP A 106 7.25 18.26 -10.01
N LYS A 107 6.11 18.27 -9.32
CA LYS A 107 4.97 17.39 -9.60
C LYS A 107 3.94 17.99 -10.58
N VAL A 108 3.83 19.31 -10.64
CA VAL A 108 2.90 19.98 -11.57
C VAL A 108 3.47 20.03 -12.99
N GLU A 109 2.58 20.09 -13.98
CA GLU A 109 2.97 20.08 -15.40
C GLU A 109 3.41 21.45 -15.91
N ASN A 110 2.96 22.52 -15.26
CA ASN A 110 3.26 23.88 -15.69
C ASN A 110 3.39 24.86 -14.52
N GLU A 111 4.08 25.97 -14.79
CA GLU A 111 4.31 27.03 -13.81
C GLU A 111 3.01 27.69 -13.32
N GLY A 112 1.98 27.79 -14.17
CA GLY A 112 0.69 28.37 -13.79
C GLY A 112 -0.03 27.59 -12.67
N GLN A 113 0.07 26.25 -12.69
CA GLN A 113 -0.45 25.39 -11.63
C GLN A 113 0.32 25.60 -10.33
N TYR A 114 1.65 25.67 -10.39
CA TYR A 114 2.46 25.96 -9.20
C TYR A 114 2.10 27.33 -8.59
N LEU A 115 1.95 28.37 -9.40
CA LEU A 115 1.52 29.70 -8.95
C LEU A 115 0.12 29.66 -8.31
N SER A 116 -0.78 28.81 -8.82
CA SER A 116 -2.11 28.62 -8.23
C SER A 116 -2.02 28.03 -6.82
N TYR A 117 -1.15 27.03 -6.61
CA TYR A 117 -0.85 26.49 -5.27
C TYR A 117 -0.27 27.55 -4.33
N LEU A 118 0.69 28.34 -4.81
CA LEU A 118 1.28 29.42 -4.00
C LEU A 118 0.24 30.46 -3.59
N ASN A 119 -0.71 30.78 -4.46
CA ASN A 119 -1.79 31.72 -4.15
C ASN A 119 -2.76 31.17 -3.10
N GLU A 120 -3.16 29.91 -3.22
CA GLU A 120 -4.09 29.27 -2.28
C GLU A 120 -3.47 29.05 -0.90
N LEU A 121 -2.20 28.66 -0.87
CA LEU A 121 -1.44 28.40 0.36
C LEU A 121 -0.76 29.65 0.94
N LYS A 122 -0.95 30.82 0.31
CA LYS A 122 -0.32 32.08 0.71
C LYS A 122 -0.55 32.41 2.19
N HIS A 123 -1.79 32.21 2.65
CA HIS A 123 -2.17 32.52 4.03
C HIS A 123 -1.34 31.73 5.06
N ILE A 124 -1.15 30.42 4.85
CA ILE A 124 -0.36 29.55 5.72
C ILE A 124 1.14 29.83 5.59
N LYS A 125 1.59 30.11 4.37
CA LYS A 125 2.99 30.45 4.11
C LYS A 125 3.39 31.70 4.88
N GLU A 126 2.53 32.72 4.89
CA GLU A 126 2.73 33.95 5.66
C GLU A 126 2.57 33.71 7.17
N GLU A 127 1.56 32.95 7.61
CA GLU A 127 1.32 32.63 9.03
C GLU A 127 2.52 31.94 9.68
N TYR A 128 3.13 30.96 9.01
CA TYR A 128 4.28 30.20 9.52
C TYR A 128 5.63 30.72 9.05
N GLY A 129 5.67 31.81 8.26
CA GLY A 129 6.91 32.40 7.77
C GLY A 129 7.74 31.46 6.90
N ILE A 130 7.09 30.67 6.05
CA ILE A 130 7.77 29.71 5.17
C ILE A 130 8.19 30.43 3.90
N ASN A 131 9.46 30.30 3.53
CA ASN A 131 9.95 30.79 2.25
C ASN A 131 9.93 29.65 1.22
N THR A 132 9.70 29.99 -0.05
CA THR A 132 10.00 29.02 -1.11
C THR A 132 11.51 28.95 -1.34
N LYS A 133 11.96 27.91 -2.02
CA LYS A 133 13.36 27.76 -2.43
C LYS A 133 13.87 29.00 -3.18
N GLU A 134 13.06 29.52 -4.09
CA GLU A 134 13.41 30.66 -4.93
C GLU A 134 13.56 31.95 -4.10
N GLU A 135 12.71 32.15 -3.09
CA GLU A 135 12.80 33.29 -2.17
C GLU A 135 14.03 33.23 -1.27
N LEU A 136 14.54 32.03 -0.98
CA LEU A 136 15.78 31.82 -0.25
C LEU A 136 17.04 32.00 -1.13
N GLY A 137 16.86 32.14 -2.45
CA GLY A 137 17.95 32.30 -3.41
C GLY A 137 18.61 30.99 -3.85
N TYR A 138 17.90 29.86 -3.75
CA TYR A 138 18.34 28.54 -4.21
C TYR A 138 17.60 28.06 -5.47
#